data_AF-A0A397JL45-F1
#
_entry.id   AF-A0A397JL45-F1
#
_cell.length_a   1.000
_cell.length_b   1.000
_cell.length_c   1.000
_cell.angle_alpha   90.00
_cell.angle_beta   90.00
_cell.angle_gamma   90.00
#
_symmetry.space_group_name_H-M   'P 1'
#
loop_
_entity.id
_entity.type
_entity.pdbx_description
1 polymer ?
#
loop_
_entity_poly.entity_id
_entity_poly.type
_entity_poly.pdbx_seq_one_letter_code
_entity_poly.pdbx_strand_id
1 'polypeptide(L)' 'MEDPKIQEAREAMDILYEISTLLNTGLDRETLSLCLNLCENGVNPEALANFEEKVLQ' A
#
# COMPACT_ATOMS: atom_id res chain seq x y z
N MET A 1 -11.32 10.83 -22.35
CA MET A 1 -11.09 11.37 -21.01
C MET A 1 -11.05 10.19 -20.07
N GLU A 2 -10.02 10.10 -19.24
CA GLU A 2 -9.92 9.08 -18.20
C GLU A 2 -10.97 9.35 -17.11
N ASP A 3 -11.48 8.29 -16.46
CA ASP A 3 -12.49 8.42 -15.40
C ASP A 3 -11.85 9.16 -14.19
N PRO A 4 -12.48 10.21 -13.64
CA PRO A 4 -11.93 10.96 -12.51
C PRO A 4 -11.60 10.07 -11.30
N LYS A 5 -12.35 8.98 -11.09
CA LYS A 5 -12.06 8.02 -10.01
C LYS A 5 -10.75 7.27 -10.20
N ILE A 6 -10.39 6.99 -11.45
CA ILE A 6 -9.11 6.34 -11.77
C ILE A 6 -7.95 7.29 -11.49
N GLN A 7 -8.13 8.58 -11.78
CA GLN A 7 -7.13 9.60 -11.50
C GLN A 7 -6.94 9.78 -9.98
N GLU A 8 -8.03 9.90 -9.22
CA GLU A 8 -8.00 10.00 -7.76
C GLU A 8 -7.31 8.79 -7.11
N ALA A 9 -7.62 7.57 -7.58
CA ALA A 9 -6.99 6.36 -7.06
C ALA A 9 -5.48 6.31 -7.32
N ARG A 10 -5.02 6.79 -8.47
CA ARG A 10 -3.58 6.89 -8.78
C ARG A 10 -2.88 7.90 -7.89
N GLU A 11 -3.47 9.07 -7.71
CA GLU A 11 -2.91 10.10 -6.82
C GLU A 11 -2.84 9.63 -5.37
N ALA A 12 -3.89 8.96 -4.88
CA ALA A 12 -3.88 8.34 -3.56
C ALA A 12 -2.75 7.31 -3.42
N MET A 13 -2.57 6.45 -4.43
CA MET A 13 -1.51 5.44 -4.45
C MET A 13 -0.11 6.06 -4.46
N ASP A 14 0.09 7.16 -5.21
CA ASP A 14 1.36 7.90 -5.24
C ASP A 14 1.71 8.51 -3.88
N ILE A 15 0.73 9.15 -3.23
CA ILE A 15 0.90 9.72 -1.89
C ILE A 15 1.24 8.63 -0.86
N LEU A 16 0.53 7.50 -0.89
CA LEU A 16 0.77 6.40 0.04
C LEU A 16 2.14 5.77 -0.16
N TYR A 17 2.62 5.67 -1.40
CA TYR A 17 3.96 5.17 -1.70
C TYR A 17 5.05 6.13 -1.21
N GLU A 18 4.83 7.43 -1.34
CA GLU A 18 5.75 8.45 -0.80
C GLU A 18 5.82 8.35 0.74
N ILE A 19 4.69 8.22 1.42
CA ILE A 19 4.64 7.99 2.88
C ILE A 19 5.40 6.72 3.26
N SER A 20 5.17 5.61 2.56
CA SER A 20 5.85 4.32 2.77
C SER A 20 7.36 4.44 2.61
N THR A 21 7.82 5.22 1.63
CA THR A 21 9.24 5.53 1.39
C THR A 21 9.82 6.39 2.50
N LEU A 22 9.12 7.44 2.93
CA LEU A 22 9.55 8.32 4.02
C LEU A 22 9.69 7.59 5.35
N LEU A 23 8.80 6.64 5.62
CA LEU A 23 8.84 5.77 6.79
C LEU A 23 9.82 4.59 6.64
N ASN A 24 10.51 4.50 5.50
CA ASN A 24 11.48 3.46 5.18
C ASN A 24 10.93 2.04 5.42
N THR A 25 9.66 1.82 5.07
CA THR A 25 8.96 0.55 5.26
C THR A 25 9.45 -0.56 4.33
N GLY A 26 10.15 -0.21 3.25
CA GLY A 26 10.67 -1.16 2.27
C GLY A 26 9.62 -1.71 1.29
N LEU A 27 8.37 -1.25 1.37
CA LEU A 27 7.29 -1.73 0.49
C LEU A 27 7.45 -1.17 -0.92
N ASP A 28 7.43 -2.04 -1.92
CA ASP A 28 7.27 -1.63 -3.30
C ASP A 28 5.79 -1.29 -3.61
N ARG A 29 5.55 -0.69 -4.78
CA ARG A 29 4.20 -0.25 -5.19
C ARG A 29 3.23 -1.42 -5.34
N GLU A 30 3.69 -2.60 -5.75
CA GLU A 30 2.82 -3.77 -5.92
C GLU A 30 2.36 -4.30 -4.56
N THR A 31 3.29 -4.42 -3.62
CA THR A 31 3.05 -4.86 -2.25
C THR A 31 2.15 -3.89 -1.51
N LEU A 32 2.39 -2.59 -1.64
CA LEU A 32 1.53 -1.56 -1.05
C LEU A 32 0.09 -1.62 -1.61
N SER A 33 -0.06 -1.87 -2.92
CA SER A 33 -1.38 -2.02 -3.55
C SER A 33 -2.11 -3.28 -3.06
N LEU A 34 -1.37 -4.37 -2.86
CA LEU A 34 -1.90 -5.60 -2.27
C LEU A 34 -2.35 -5.37 -0.82
N CYS A 35 -1.53 -4.69 0.00
CA CYS A 35 -1.87 -4.34 1.37
C CYS A 35 -3.16 -3.50 1.44
N LEU A 36 -3.32 -2.52 0.54
CA LEU A 36 -4.56 -1.74 0.40
C LEU A 36 -5.76 -2.64 0.11
N ASN A 37 -5.65 -3.51 -0.89
CA ASN A 37 -6.73 -4.44 -1.26
C ASN A 37 -7.10 -5.35 -0.08
N LEU A 38 -6.11 -5.88 0.64
CA LEU A 38 -6.34 -6.71 1.82
C LEU A 38 -7.03 -5.91 2.95
N CYS A 39 -6.59 -4.67 3.20
CA CYS A 39 -7.24 -3.77 4.15
C CYS A 39 -8.69 -3.45 3.76
N GLU A 40 -8.97 -3.20 2.49
CA GLU A 40 -10.33 -2.98 1.96
C GLU A 40 -11.22 -4.22 2.13
N ASN A 41 -10.64 -5.42 2.09
CA ASN A 41 -11.31 -6.68 2.40
C ASN A 41 -11.43 -6.97 3.90
N GLY A 42 -11.02 -6.04 4.77
CA GLY A 42 -11.16 -6.16 6.23
C GLY A 42 -10.03 -6.94 6.90
N VAL A 43 -8.91 -7.19 6.22
CA VAL A 43 -7.71 -7.76 6.85
C VAL A 43 -7.10 -6.73 7.79
N ASN A 44 -6.67 -7.18 8.97
CA ASN A 44 -6.01 -6.31 9.94
C ASN A 44 -4.64 -5.84 9.40
N PRO A 45 -4.40 -4.51 9.24
CA PRO A 45 -3.12 -3.98 8.76
C PRO A 45 -1.93 -4.34 9.66
N GLU A 46 -2.14 -4.53 10.95
CA GLU A 46 -1.10 -4.92 11.90
C GLU A 46 -0.59 -6.36 11.64
N ALA A 47 -1.49 -7.24 11.18
CA ALA A 47 -1.12 -8.58 10.76
C ALA A 47 -0.33 -8.59 9.44
N LEU A 48 -0.60 -7.62 8.56
CA LEU A 48 0.12 -7.43 7.29
C LEU A 48 1.52 -6.87 7.51
N ALA A 49 1.68 -5.88 8.39
CA ALA A 49 2.98 -5.32 8.73
C ALA A 49 3.95 -6.39 9.29
N ASN A 50 3.44 -7.27 10.16
CA ASN A 50 4.21 -8.37 10.73
C ASN A 50 4.59 -9.45 9.71
N PHE A 51 3.90 -9.53 8.56
CA PHE A 51 4.22 -10.49 7.50
C PHE A 51 5.47 -10.05 6.75
N GLU A 52 5.55 -8.77 6.36
CA GLU A 52 6.69 -8.21 5.64
C GLU A 52 7.98 -8.17 6.49
N GLU A 53 7.88 -7.84 7.79
CA GLU A 53 9.04 -7.91 8.70
C GLU A 53 9.65 -9.33 8.74
N LYS A 54 8.82 -10.36 8.64
CA LYS A 54 9.25 -11.76 8.67
C LYS A 54 9.82 -12.27 7.36
N VAL A 55 9.50 -11.65 6.23
CA VAL A 55 10.02 -12.06 4.90
C VAL A 55 11.44 -11.52 4.67
N LEU A 56 11.83 -10.47 5.40
CA LEU A 56 13.15 -9.84 5.34
C LEU A 56 14.16 -10.37 6.40
N GLN A 57 13.80 -11.42 7.17
CA GLN A 57 14.71 -12.14 8.09
C GLN A 57 14.97 -13.58 7.61
#